data_AF-A0A2D7KZ82-F1
#
_entry.id   AF-A0A2D7KZ82-F1
#
_cell.length_a   1.000
_cell.length_b   1.000
_cell.length_c   1.000
_cell.angle_alpha   90.00
_cell.angle_beta   90.00
_cell.angle_gamma   90.00
#
_symmetry.space_group_name_H-M   'P 1'
#
loop_
_entity.id
_entity.type
_entity.pdbx_description
1 polymer ?
#
loop_
_entity_poly.entity_id
_entity_poly.type
_entity_poly.pdbx_seq_one_letter_code
_entity_poly.pdbx_strand_id
1 'polypeptide(L)'
;LQALTLLNDSFFLDASRTLGRWAAQQNNENTFIIDTLFQRCLTRRPSPREQKAMLSFYKKTYGRFSNNKSEASKFAGASKGDVIKQASWTALARVILNTHEFITRN
;
A
#
# COMPACT_ATOMS: atom_id res chain seq x y z
N LEU A 1 -6.20 -1.77 27.33
CA LEU A 1 -5.51 -2.01 26.04
C LEU A 1 -6.22 -3.07 25.16
N GLN A 2 -7.55 -3.23 25.25
CA GLN A 2 -8.28 -4.35 24.58
C GLN A 2 -9.11 -3.93 23.35
N ALA A 3 -9.20 -2.64 23.01
CA ALA A 3 -9.86 -2.16 21.80
C ALA A 3 -8.93 -2.08 20.57
N LEU A 4 -7.60 -2.09 20.80
CA LEU A 4 -6.59 -1.90 19.76
C LEU A 4 -6.35 -3.17 18.91
N THR A 5 -6.82 -4.33 19.36
CA THR A 5 -6.61 -5.62 18.70
C THR A 5 -7.71 -5.97 17.69
N LEU A 6 -8.94 -5.48 17.88
CA LEU A 6 -10.06 -5.72 16.95
C LEU A 6 -10.01 -4.84 15.69
N LEU A 7 -9.40 -3.65 15.80
CA LEU A 7 -9.20 -2.72 14.69
C LEU A 7 -8.10 -3.16 13.71
N ASN A 8 -7.36 -4.24 14.01
CA ASN A 8 -6.03 -4.46 13.45
C ASN A 8 -5.92 -5.27 12.15
N ASP A 9 -6.98 -5.86 11.58
CA ASP A 9 -6.79 -6.61 10.32
C ASP A 9 -7.78 -6.31 9.19
N SER A 10 -9.08 -6.12 9.45
CA SER A 10 -10.04 -5.90 8.36
C SER A 10 -10.12 -4.43 7.91
N PHE A 11 -10.28 -3.49 8.85
CA PHE A 11 -10.46 -2.08 8.53
C PHE A 11 -9.24 -1.47 7.81
N PHE A 12 -8.04 -1.69 8.35
CA PHE A 12 -6.81 -1.22 7.69
C PHE A 12 -6.61 -1.89 6.33
N LEU A 13 -6.98 -3.16 6.18
CA LEU A 13 -6.88 -3.86 4.90
C LEU A 13 -7.87 -3.28 3.88
N ASP A 14 -9.10 -2.96 4.28
CA ASP A 14 -10.11 -2.39 3.38
C ASP A 14 -9.79 -0.92 3.00
N ALA A 15 -9.28 -0.14 3.96
CA ALA A 15 -8.71 1.19 3.67
C ALA A 15 -7.53 1.08 2.69
N SER A 16 -6.62 0.13 2.93
CA SER A 16 -5.48 -0.14 2.05
C SER A 16 -5.92 -0.57 0.65
N ARG A 17 -6.96 -1.41 0.53
CA ARG A 17 -7.53 -1.85 -0.75
C ARG A 17 -8.15 -0.70 -1.52
N THR A 18 -8.83 0.21 -0.82
CA THR A 18 -9.44 1.40 -1.40
C THR A 18 -8.37 2.33 -1.99
N LEU A 19 -7.31 2.60 -1.22
CA LEU A 19 -6.16 3.37 -1.69
C LEU A 19 -5.42 2.66 -2.81
N GLY A 20 -5.25 1.34 -2.72
CA GLY A 20 -4.59 0.52 -3.72
C GLY A 20 -5.33 0.49 -5.05
N ARG A 21 -6.67 0.41 -5.02
CA ARG A 21 -7.52 0.52 -6.20
C ARG A 21 -7.41 1.90 -6.84
N TRP A 22 -7.50 2.97 -6.03
CA TRP A 22 -7.32 4.32 -6.52
C TRP A 22 -5.95 4.50 -7.20
N ALA A 23 -4.87 4.04 -6.56
CA ALA A 23 -3.52 4.13 -7.07
C ALA A 23 -3.33 3.33 -8.38
N ALA A 24 -3.93 2.14 -8.49
CA ALA A 24 -3.84 1.32 -9.69
C ALA A 24 -4.52 1.97 -10.93
N GLN A 25 -5.54 2.79 -10.70
CA GLN A 25 -6.27 3.54 -11.73
C GLN A 25 -5.54 4.81 -12.19
N GLN A 26 -4.50 5.26 -11.47
CA GLN A 26 -3.75 6.44 -11.89
C GLN A 26 -2.87 6.11 -13.10
N ASN A 27 -2.90 7.02 -14.09
CA ASN A 27 -2.00 7.00 -15.25
C ASN A 27 -0.89 8.05 -15.06
N ASN A 28 -0.10 7.87 -14.01
CA ASN A 28 0.96 8.79 -13.62
C ASN A 28 2.18 8.01 -13.12
N GLU A 29 3.29 8.70 -12.88
CA GLU A 29 4.50 8.06 -12.36
C GLU A 29 4.28 7.48 -10.96
N ASN A 30 4.94 6.35 -10.66
CA ASN A 30 4.84 5.71 -9.35
C ASN A 30 5.27 6.65 -8.21
N THR A 31 6.24 7.52 -8.44
CA THR A 31 6.72 8.55 -7.50
C THR A 31 5.61 9.56 -7.17
N PHE A 32 4.89 10.06 -8.17
CA PHE A 32 3.75 10.95 -8.00
C PHE A 32 2.61 10.29 -7.20
N ILE A 33 2.32 9.01 -7.50
CA ILE A 33 1.30 8.24 -6.79
C ILE A 33 1.70 8.04 -5.32
N ILE A 34 2.97 7.70 -5.06
CA ILE A 34 3.52 7.57 -3.70
C ILE A 34 3.37 8.89 -2.94
N ASP A 35 3.75 10.02 -3.53
CA ASP A 35 3.61 11.33 -2.88
C ASP A 35 2.16 11.63 -2.51
N THR A 36 1.23 11.33 -3.41
CA THR A 36 -0.20 11.52 -3.17
C THR A 36 -0.70 10.62 -2.04
N LEU A 37 -0.25 9.37 -1.98
CA LEU A 37 -0.61 8.45 -0.88
C LEU A 37 -0.06 8.94 0.47
N PHE A 38 1.16 9.45 0.50
CA PHE A 38 1.74 10.07 1.70
C PHE A 38 0.94 11.28 2.16
N GLN A 39 0.53 12.16 1.23
CA GLN A 39 -0.30 13.31 1.59
C GLN A 39 -1.68 12.89 2.10
N ARG A 40 -2.30 11.88 1.49
CA ARG A 40 -3.62 11.37 1.92
C ARG A 40 -3.58 10.69 3.29
N CYS A 41 -2.52 9.96 3.61
CA CYS A 41 -2.45 9.16 4.83
C CYS A 41 -1.73 9.87 5.98
N LEU A 42 -0.70 10.68 5.68
CA LEU A 42 0.21 11.28 6.66
C LEU A 42 0.23 12.82 6.58
N THR A 43 -0.56 13.44 5.69
CA THR A 43 -0.65 14.91 5.53
C THR A 43 0.68 15.62 5.23
N ARG A 44 1.68 14.89 4.75
CA ARG A 44 3.00 15.40 4.38
C ARG A 44 3.51 14.74 3.11
N ARG A 45 4.54 15.32 2.49
CA ARG A 45 5.31 14.62 1.44
C ARG A 45 6.29 13.61 2.06
N PRO A 46 6.62 12.52 1.34
CA PRO A 46 7.70 11.64 1.76
C PRO A 46 9.03 12.39 1.65
N SER A 47 9.97 12.08 2.54
CA SER A 47 11.37 12.43 2.32
C SER A 47 11.94 11.65 1.11
N PRO A 48 13.05 12.09 0.50
CA PRO A 48 13.68 11.37 -0.61
C PRO A 48 14.03 9.91 -0.27
N ARG A 49 14.43 9.65 0.99
CA ARG A 49 14.73 8.30 1.48
C ARG A 49 13.47 7.43 1.56
N GLU A 50 12.37 7.97 2.09
CA GLU A 50 11.09 7.26 2.16
C GLU A 50 10.53 6.97 0.77
N GLN A 51 10.55 7.95 -0.14
CA GLN A 51 10.05 7.77 -1.50
C GLN A 51 10.82 6.67 -2.24
N LYS A 52 12.16 6.67 -2.13
CA LYS A 52 13.02 5.62 -2.72
C LYS A 52 12.72 4.25 -2.10
N ALA A 53 12.55 4.18 -0.78
CA ALA A 53 12.22 2.93 -0.09
C ALA A 53 10.85 2.39 -0.54
N MET A 54 9.84 3.25 -0.66
CA MET A 54 8.49 2.89 -1.09
C MET A 54 8.43 2.45 -2.55
N LEU A 55 9.18 3.13 -3.43
CA LEU A 55 9.31 2.71 -4.82
C LEU A 55 9.98 1.33 -4.94
N SER A 56 11.04 1.09 -4.15
CA SER A 56 11.69 -0.23 -4.11
C SER A 56 10.75 -1.30 -3.58
N PHE A 57 10.02 -1.01 -2.50
CA PHE A 57 9.01 -1.90 -1.91
C PHE A 57 7.91 -2.25 -2.92
N TYR A 58 7.38 -1.26 -3.65
CA TYR A 58 6.39 -1.48 -4.70
C TYR A 58 6.92 -2.43 -5.77
N LYS A 59 8.11 -2.16 -6.33
CA LYS A 59 8.71 -2.99 -7.39
C LYS A 59 8.94 -4.44 -6.93
N LYS A 60 9.46 -4.63 -5.72
CA LYS A 60 9.65 -5.96 -5.12
C LYS A 60 8.33 -6.69 -4.94
N THR A 61 7.32 -6.00 -4.42
CA THR A 61 6.00 -6.58 -4.17
C THR A 61 5.29 -6.93 -5.48
N TYR A 62 5.39 -6.08 -6.50
CA TYR A 62 4.88 -6.34 -7.83
C TYR A 62 5.52 -7.61 -8.43
N GLY A 63 6.85 -7.71 -8.40
CA GLY A 63 7.54 -8.93 -8.85
C GLY A 63 7.12 -10.19 -8.10
N ARG A 64 6.97 -10.11 -6.77
CA ARG A 64 6.47 -11.23 -5.95
C ARG A 64 5.06 -11.66 -6.38
N PHE A 65 4.15 -10.71 -6.55
CA PHE A 65 2.78 -10.98 -6.97
C PHE A 65 2.66 -11.43 -8.43
N SER A 66 3.55 -11.00 -9.31
CA SER A 66 3.65 -11.55 -10.67
C SER A 66 4.00 -13.03 -10.66
N ASN A 67 4.87 -13.47 -9.74
CA ASN A 67 5.24 -14.88 -9.58
C ASN A 67 4.21 -15.69 -8.76
N ASN A 68 3.34 -15.02 -8.00
CA ASN A 68 2.30 -15.66 -7.19
C ASN A 68 0.98 -14.86 -7.21
N LYS A 69 0.19 -15.07 -8.28
CA LYS A 69 -1.09 -14.38 -8.51
C LYS A 69 -2.16 -14.71 -7.46
N SER A 70 -2.09 -15.89 -6.83
CA SER A 70 -2.99 -16.28 -5.74
C SER A 70 -2.79 -15.38 -4.53
N GLU A 71 -1.54 -15.10 -4.17
CA GLU A 71 -1.20 -14.15 -3.11
C GLU A 71 -1.68 -12.73 -3.44
N ALA A 72 -1.50 -12.28 -4.69
CA ALA A 72 -1.96 -10.98 -5.16
C ALA A 72 -3.47 -10.79 -4.96
N SER A 73 -4.27 -11.83 -5.26
CA SER A 73 -5.72 -11.77 -5.16
C SER A 73 -6.21 -11.56 -3.72
N LYS A 74 -5.51 -12.11 -2.72
CA LYS A 74 -5.82 -11.89 -1.29
C LYS A 74 -5.66 -10.43 -0.89
N PHE A 75 -4.64 -9.75 -1.42
CA PHE A 75 -4.39 -8.33 -1.17
C PHE A 75 -5.33 -7.44 -1.97
N ALA A 76 -5.52 -7.69 -3.26
CA ALA A 76 -6.36 -6.84 -4.11
C ALA A 76 -7.85 -6.85 -3.70
N GLY A 77 -8.36 -7.97 -3.17
CA GLY A 77 -9.80 -8.16 -2.97
C GLY A 77 -10.55 -8.20 -4.31
N ALA A 78 -11.75 -7.63 -4.37
CA ALA A 78 -12.47 -7.48 -5.65
C ALA A 78 -11.78 -6.41 -6.52
N SER A 79 -10.96 -6.86 -7.47
CA SER A 79 -10.34 -6.02 -8.50
C SER A 79 -11.13 -6.11 -9.81
N LYS A 80 -11.29 -4.96 -10.48
CA LYS A 80 -11.89 -4.85 -11.82
C LYS A 80 -10.85 -4.67 -12.93
N GLY A 81 -9.56 -4.75 -12.61
CA GLY A 81 -8.45 -4.46 -13.53
C GLY A 81 -7.22 -5.32 -13.24
N ASP A 82 -6.04 -4.72 -13.35
CA ASP A 82 -4.79 -5.42 -13.04
C ASP A 82 -4.68 -5.74 -11.54
N VAL A 83 -4.98 -6.99 -11.22
CA VAL A 83 -4.95 -7.55 -9.86
C VAL A 83 -3.57 -7.39 -9.23
N ILE A 84 -2.49 -7.59 -9.99
CA ILE A 84 -1.11 -7.52 -9.48
C ILE A 84 -0.78 -6.07 -9.14
N LYS A 85 -1.09 -5.14 -10.05
CA LYS A 85 -0.90 -3.69 -9.82
C LYS A 85 -1.69 -3.24 -8.58
N GLN A 86 -2.97 -3.58 -8.49
CA GLN A 86 -3.82 -3.22 -7.35
C GLN A 86 -3.33 -3.84 -6.04
N ALA A 87 -2.94 -5.12 -6.04
CA ALA A 87 -2.40 -5.80 -4.86
C ALA A 87 -1.12 -5.11 -4.37
N SER A 88 -0.22 -4.76 -5.29
CA SER A 88 1.05 -4.11 -4.99
C SER A 88 0.85 -2.74 -4.35
N TRP A 89 -0.07 -1.95 -4.90
CA TRP A 89 -0.44 -0.67 -4.31
C TRP A 89 -1.16 -0.82 -2.96
N THR A 90 -1.98 -1.87 -2.81
CA THR A 90 -2.65 -2.18 -1.53
C THR A 90 -1.64 -2.49 -0.45
N ALA A 91 -0.62 -3.31 -0.74
CA ALA A 91 0.44 -3.61 0.20
C ALA A 91 1.23 -2.35 0.59
N LEU A 92 1.54 -1.48 -0.37
CA LEU A 92 2.24 -0.21 -0.11
C LEU A 92 1.38 0.72 0.75
N ALA A 93 0.08 0.86 0.45
CA ALA A 93 -0.84 1.66 1.25
C ALA A 93 -0.94 1.15 2.68
N ARG A 94 -0.93 -0.18 2.90
CA ARG A 94 -0.90 -0.78 4.24
C ARG A 94 0.36 -0.37 5.01
N VAL A 95 1.52 -0.36 4.34
CA VAL A 95 2.77 0.09 4.98
C VAL A 95 2.68 1.57 5.38
N ILE A 96 2.14 2.44 4.52
CA ILE A 96 1.96 3.86 4.82
C ILE A 96 0.99 4.05 6.00
N LEU A 97 -0.16 3.36 6.00
CA LEU A 97 -1.15 3.46 7.08
C LEU A 97 -0.61 2.93 8.41
N ASN A 98 0.23 1.90 8.37
CA ASN A 98 0.86 1.31 9.55
C ASN A 98 2.20 1.96 9.92
N THR A 99 2.53 3.14 9.37
CA THR A 99 3.83 3.80 9.62
C THR A 99 4.06 4.11 11.11
N HIS A 100 3.02 4.26 11.93
CA HIS A 100 3.15 4.37 13.39
C HIS A 100 3.83 3.12 14.02
N GLU A 101 3.53 1.90 13.52
CA GLU A 101 4.18 0.66 13.99
C GLU A 101 5.52 0.42 13.28
N PHE A 102 5.72 0.97 12.08
CA PHE A 102 6.96 0.80 11.31
C PHE A 102 8.09 1.71 11.81
N ILE A 103 7.78 2.89 12.36
CA ILE A 103 8.76 3.81 12.96
C ILE A 103 9.11 3.41 14.40
N THR A 104 8.14 2.93 15.19
CA THR A 104 8.37 2.57 16.62
C THR A 104 9.15 1.27 16.81
N ARG A 105 9.40 0.52 15.74
CA ARG A 105 10.04 -0.81 15.77
C ARG A 105 11.47 -0.83 15.23
N ASN A 106 12.16 0.31 15.25
CA ASN A 106 13.61 0.44 15.09
C ASN A 106 14.20 1.20 16.27
#